data_AF-A0A520IBW6-F1
#
_entry.id   AF-A0A520IBW6-F1
#
_cell.length_a   1.000
_cell.length_b   1.000
_cell.length_c   1.000
_cell.angle_alpha   90.00
_cell.angle_beta   90.00
_cell.angle_gamma   90.00
#
_symmetry.space_group_name_H-M   'P 1'
#
loop_
_entity.id
_entity.type
_entity.pdbx_description
1 polymer ?
#
loop_
_entity_poly.entity_id
_entity_poly.type
_entity_poly.pdbx_seq_one_letter_code
_entity_poly.pdbx_strand_id
1 'polypeptide(L)'
;MTGLYDEARLALHAVWTRRWLALAVAWGVCVLGWLVVSQMPSRYESHARVFVQLGSILPDSVGQPASQPAVDVDTIRQTLTSAVNLEKVVRGSDLAGTVSSDRDVADRVASLAQNIKIVSQQDNLFEITTTASSPGLARSITRTLIDIFVADNLAGDRSQTSSSLGFLDKQLDGLQKQLQDAETKRADFQNRYLGSLPGTGSVSDRIGAARNQLAQVEGDLAAAQSSLAVVQGQMGGTPQSIPGAGVGGGAGPARARLNAIQGQLADARARGYTENHPDVIALKSQLAAAQAAARSEPLVGGGGGGSVNPLYLSLQSMSAEKQSAVAALRMRRA
;
A
#
# COMPACT_ATOMS: atom_id res chain seq x y z
N MET A 1 -45.11 91.73 7.87
CA MET A 1 -45.30 90.54 7.01
C MET A 1 -46.44 90.77 5.99
N THR A 2 -46.50 91.94 5.35
CA THR A 2 -47.60 92.34 4.44
C THR A 2 -47.16 92.62 3.00
N GLY A 3 -45.85 92.74 2.74
CA GLY A 3 -45.32 93.10 1.41
C GLY A 3 -45.62 92.07 0.30
N LEU A 4 -45.51 90.77 0.59
CA LEU A 4 -45.73 89.71 -0.40
C LEU A 4 -47.17 89.65 -0.94
N TYR A 5 -48.16 89.99 -0.11
CA TYR A 5 -49.57 89.93 -0.51
C TYR A 5 -49.97 91.13 -1.37
N ASP A 6 -49.46 92.32 -1.03
CA ASP A 6 -49.66 93.54 -1.82
C ASP A 6 -48.90 93.49 -3.16
N GLU A 7 -47.68 92.92 -3.18
CA GLU A 7 -46.94 92.65 -4.42
C GLU A 7 -47.69 91.70 -5.34
N ALA A 8 -48.29 90.62 -4.80
CA ALA A 8 -49.08 89.68 -5.59
C ALA A 8 -50.33 90.34 -6.18
N ARG A 9 -51.04 91.18 -5.42
CA ARG A 9 -52.22 91.92 -5.92
C ARG A 9 -51.85 92.93 -7.01
N LEU A 10 -50.74 93.65 -6.84
CA LEU A 10 -50.21 94.57 -7.86
C LEU A 10 -49.83 93.84 -9.14
N ALA A 11 -49.14 92.70 -9.04
CA ALA A 11 -48.81 91.85 -10.19
C ALA A 11 -50.08 91.37 -10.92
N LEU A 12 -51.12 90.98 -10.17
CA LEU A 12 -52.38 90.48 -10.73
C LEU A 12 -53.18 91.58 -11.45
N HIS A 13 -53.21 92.80 -10.91
CA HIS A 13 -53.82 93.97 -11.57
C HIS A 13 -53.02 94.42 -12.81
N ALA A 14 -51.69 94.37 -12.75
CA ALA A 14 -50.82 94.66 -13.89
C ALA A 14 -51.02 93.65 -15.03
N VAL A 15 -51.20 92.37 -14.69
CA VAL A 15 -51.52 91.29 -15.65
C VAL A 15 -52.91 91.49 -16.26
N TRP A 16 -53.91 91.92 -15.48
CA TRP A 16 -55.27 92.15 -15.98
C TRP A 16 -55.38 93.32 -16.98
N THR A 17 -54.68 94.42 -16.70
CA THR A 17 -54.64 95.60 -17.59
C THR A 17 -53.82 95.35 -18.86
N ARG A 18 -52.78 94.51 -18.79
CA ARG A 18 -51.92 94.13 -19.93
C ARG A 18 -52.14 92.68 -20.39
N ARG A 19 -53.39 92.19 -20.33
CA ARG A 19 -53.77 90.80 -20.65
C ARG A 19 -53.19 90.24 -21.96
N TRP A 20 -53.08 91.07 -22.99
CA TRP A 20 -52.48 90.67 -24.27
C TRP A 20 -50.96 90.48 -24.21
N LEU A 21 -50.24 91.32 -23.44
CA LEU A 21 -48.79 91.15 -23.22
C LEU A 21 -48.51 89.97 -22.30
N ALA A 22 -49.31 89.77 -21.25
CA ALA A 22 -49.20 88.60 -20.38
C ALA A 22 -49.43 87.29 -21.16
N LEU A 23 -50.42 87.27 -22.05
CA LEU A 23 -50.70 86.13 -22.93
C LEU A 23 -49.57 85.91 -23.94
N ALA A 24 -48.99 86.98 -24.52
CA ALA A 24 -47.84 86.88 -25.41
C ALA A 24 -46.59 86.32 -24.70
N VAL A 25 -46.31 86.76 -23.46
CA VAL A 25 -45.20 86.24 -22.65
C VAL A 25 -45.44 84.78 -22.27
N ALA A 26 -46.65 84.43 -21.82
CA ALA A 26 -47.00 83.05 -21.50
C ALA A 26 -46.84 82.13 -22.73
N TRP A 27 -47.31 82.58 -23.90
CA TRP A 27 -47.14 81.86 -25.15
C TRP A 27 -45.67 81.74 -25.56
N GLY A 28 -44.87 82.79 -25.37
CA GLY A 28 -43.43 82.77 -25.57
C GLY A 28 -42.71 81.74 -24.68
N VAL A 29 -43.08 81.65 -23.40
CA VAL A 29 -42.57 80.63 -22.48
C VAL A 29 -42.99 79.23 -22.90
N CYS A 30 -44.24 79.04 -23.35
CA CYS A 30 -44.69 77.73 -23.86
C CYS A 30 -43.94 77.31 -25.14
N VAL A 31 -43.73 78.22 -26.09
CA VAL A 31 -42.99 77.93 -27.33
C VAL A 31 -41.53 77.65 -27.03
N LEU A 32 -40.89 78.42 -26.15
CA LEU A 32 -39.52 78.14 -25.69
C LEU A 32 -39.43 76.81 -24.96
N GLY A 33 -40.39 76.51 -24.07
CA GLY A 33 -40.47 75.23 -23.37
C GLY A 33 -40.63 74.05 -24.33
N TRP A 34 -41.53 74.18 -25.33
CA TRP A 34 -41.70 73.19 -26.38
C TRP A 34 -40.41 72.96 -27.18
N LEU A 35 -39.72 74.04 -27.56
CA LEU A 35 -38.47 73.98 -28.32
C LEU A 35 -37.37 73.26 -27.54
N VAL A 36 -37.28 73.48 -26.22
CA VAL A 36 -36.35 72.76 -25.34
C VAL A 36 -36.71 71.27 -25.24
N VAL A 37 -37.99 70.94 -25.02
CA VAL A 37 -38.44 69.55 -24.92
C VAL A 37 -38.25 68.79 -26.23
N SER A 38 -38.50 69.44 -27.37
CA SER A 38 -38.33 68.82 -28.69
C SER A 38 -36.88 68.47 -29.05
N GLN A 39 -35.90 69.11 -28.40
CA GLN A 39 -34.47 68.83 -28.60
C GLN A 39 -33.92 67.77 -27.63
N MET A 40 -34.70 67.31 -26.66
CA MET A 40 -34.24 66.25 -25.75
C MET A 40 -34.21 64.90 -26.49
N PRO A 41 -33.05 64.21 -26.55
CA PRO A 41 -32.97 62.92 -27.21
C PRO A 41 -33.78 61.87 -26.45
N SER A 42 -34.54 61.06 -27.19
CA SER A 42 -35.27 59.93 -26.62
C SER A 42 -34.29 58.89 -26.03
N ARG A 43 -34.59 58.41 -24.83
CA ARG A 43 -33.85 57.33 -24.17
C ARG A 43 -34.80 56.17 -23.93
N TYR A 44 -34.39 54.97 -24.32
CA TYR A 44 -35.14 53.74 -24.17
C TYR A 44 -34.37 52.81 -23.24
N GLU A 45 -35.10 52.15 -22.34
CA GLU A 45 -34.53 51.21 -21.38
C GLU A 45 -35.04 49.79 -21.67
N SER A 46 -34.14 48.82 -21.53
CA SER A 46 -34.42 47.39 -21.60
C SER A 46 -34.06 46.76 -20.27
N HIS A 47 -35.02 46.04 -19.67
CA HIS A 47 -34.86 45.36 -18.38
C HIS A 47 -34.83 43.86 -18.57
N ALA A 48 -33.86 43.19 -17.98
CA ALA A 48 -33.79 41.74 -17.92
C ALA A 48 -33.50 41.26 -16.49
N ARG A 49 -34.17 40.18 -16.09
CA ARG A 49 -33.97 39.54 -14.79
C ARG A 49 -33.34 38.17 -15.00
N VAL A 50 -32.19 37.95 -14.36
CA VAL A 50 -31.39 36.73 -14.50
C VAL A 50 -31.26 36.09 -13.13
N PHE A 51 -31.71 34.85 -12.99
CA PHE A 51 -31.50 34.04 -11.80
C PHE A 51 -30.29 33.14 -12.02
N VAL A 52 -29.35 33.15 -11.07
CA VAL A 52 -28.12 32.37 -11.17
C VAL A 52 -28.17 31.23 -10.16
N GLN A 53 -28.12 29.99 -10.65
CA GLN A 53 -28.02 28.80 -9.83
C GLN A 53 -26.62 28.20 -9.97
N LEU A 54 -25.74 28.46 -9.00
CA LEU A 54 -24.45 27.79 -8.93
C LEU A 54 -24.68 26.35 -8.43
N GLY A 55 -24.47 25.37 -9.29
CA GLY A 55 -24.39 23.98 -8.86
C GLY A 55 -23.01 23.71 -8.25
N SER A 56 -22.92 23.28 -6.99
CA SER A 56 -21.63 22.84 -6.46
C SER A 56 -21.30 21.46 -7.04
N ILE A 57 -20.22 21.39 -7.82
CA ILE A 57 -19.72 20.12 -8.39
C ILE A 57 -18.99 19.25 -7.36
N LEU A 58 -18.65 19.81 -6.19
CA LEU A 58 -18.15 19.04 -5.06
C LEU A 58 -19.34 18.69 -4.14
N PRO A 59 -19.55 17.41 -3.81
CA PRO A 59 -20.39 17.07 -2.67
C PRO A 59 -19.78 17.68 -1.41
N ASP A 60 -20.63 18.16 -0.50
CA ASP A 60 -20.28 18.66 0.84
C ASP A 60 -19.44 17.61 1.58
N SER A 61 -18.14 17.60 1.31
CA SER A 61 -17.21 16.67 1.90
C SER A 61 -16.67 17.32 3.15
N VAL A 62 -17.08 16.74 4.28
CA VAL A 62 -16.50 16.85 5.62
C VAL A 62 -16.94 18.08 6.43
N GLY A 63 -18.15 17.99 6.99
CA GLY A 63 -18.46 18.50 8.33
C GLY A 63 -18.58 20.02 8.54
N GLN A 64 -18.32 20.84 7.53
CA GLN A 64 -18.66 22.26 7.54
C GLN A 64 -19.95 22.44 6.74
N PRO A 65 -21.02 23.07 7.27
CA PRO A 65 -22.11 23.51 6.41
C PRO A 65 -21.47 24.48 5.41
N ALA A 66 -21.44 24.11 4.13
CA ALA A 66 -21.09 25.06 3.10
C ALA A 66 -22.13 26.17 3.18
N SER A 67 -21.72 27.33 3.71
CA SER A 67 -22.40 28.57 3.41
C SER A 67 -22.52 28.58 1.89
N GLN A 68 -23.75 28.47 1.37
CA GLN A 68 -23.98 28.59 -0.07
C GLN A 68 -23.17 29.80 -0.53
N PRO A 69 -22.26 29.67 -1.51
CA PRO A 69 -21.48 30.81 -1.96
C PRO A 69 -22.50 31.85 -2.44
N ALA A 70 -22.73 32.86 -1.61
CA ALA A 70 -23.55 33.99 -1.98
C ALA A 70 -22.85 34.58 -3.19
N VAL A 71 -23.58 34.66 -4.29
CA VAL A 71 -23.03 35.15 -5.54
C VAL A 71 -22.62 36.60 -5.31
N ASP A 72 -21.32 36.87 -5.35
CA ASP A 72 -20.82 38.23 -5.17
C ASP A 72 -21.21 39.07 -6.39
N VAL A 73 -22.22 39.90 -6.19
CA VAL A 73 -22.80 40.77 -7.21
C VAL A 73 -21.73 41.70 -7.77
N ASP A 74 -20.82 42.17 -6.93
CA ASP A 74 -19.79 43.10 -7.36
C ASP A 74 -18.81 42.42 -8.33
N THR A 75 -18.49 41.15 -8.08
CA THR A 75 -17.69 40.31 -8.98
C THR A 75 -18.40 40.08 -10.33
N ILE A 76 -19.69 39.74 -10.32
CA ILE A 76 -20.49 39.58 -11.57
C ILE A 76 -20.58 40.89 -12.33
N ARG A 77 -20.89 41.99 -11.63
CA ARG A 77 -20.98 43.33 -12.21
C ARG A 77 -19.66 43.69 -12.88
N GLN A 78 -18.53 43.53 -12.17
CA GLN A 78 -17.20 43.85 -12.69
C GLN A 78 -16.84 42.99 -13.91
N THR A 79 -17.23 41.72 -13.91
CA THR A 79 -16.98 40.78 -15.02
C THR A 79 -17.81 41.15 -16.25
N LEU A 80 -19.09 41.48 -16.06
CA LEU A 80 -20.00 41.84 -17.16
C LEU A 80 -19.71 43.22 -17.75
N THR A 81 -19.32 44.18 -16.93
CA THR A 81 -18.93 45.52 -17.40
C THR A 81 -17.44 45.60 -17.76
N SER A 82 -16.72 44.48 -17.79
CA SER A 82 -15.32 44.45 -18.20
C SER A 82 -15.18 44.86 -19.66
N ALA A 83 -14.08 45.55 -19.99
CA ALA A 83 -13.83 46.02 -21.36
C ALA A 83 -13.86 44.88 -22.40
N VAL A 84 -13.34 43.71 -22.03
CA VAL A 84 -13.31 42.51 -22.90
C VAL A 84 -14.72 42.01 -23.19
N ASN A 85 -15.60 41.95 -22.19
CA ASN A 85 -16.97 41.48 -22.39
C ASN A 85 -17.84 42.52 -23.09
N LEU A 86 -17.67 43.80 -22.78
CA LEU A 86 -18.36 44.88 -23.49
C LEU A 86 -17.89 45.00 -24.95
N GLU A 87 -16.63 44.70 -25.26
CA GLU A 87 -16.16 44.62 -26.65
C GLU A 87 -16.89 43.51 -27.42
N LYS A 88 -17.00 42.32 -26.84
CA LYS A 88 -17.80 41.22 -27.41
C LYS A 88 -19.24 41.67 -27.66
N VAL A 89 -19.84 42.45 -26.74
CA VAL A 89 -21.19 43.01 -26.90
C VAL A 89 -21.27 44.01 -28.07
N VAL A 90 -20.30 44.92 -28.20
CA VAL A 90 -20.26 45.87 -29.33
C VAL A 90 -20.19 45.13 -30.66
N ARG A 91 -19.35 44.10 -30.75
CA ARG A 91 -19.17 43.30 -31.97
C ARG A 91 -20.30 42.31 -32.23
N GLY A 92 -21.02 41.88 -31.20
CA GLY A 92 -22.12 40.91 -31.27
C GLY A 92 -23.52 41.50 -31.26
N SER A 93 -23.66 42.82 -31.34
CA SER A 93 -24.95 43.52 -31.41
C SER A 93 -25.02 44.39 -32.67
N ASP A 94 -26.16 45.05 -32.88
CA ASP A 94 -26.37 45.95 -34.02
C ASP A 94 -25.40 47.17 -34.02
N LEU A 95 -24.62 47.37 -32.95
CA LEU A 95 -23.55 48.37 -32.91
C LEU A 95 -22.35 48.00 -33.78
N ALA A 96 -22.18 46.73 -34.18
CA ALA A 96 -21.06 46.29 -35.01
C ALA A 96 -20.99 47.06 -36.34
N GLY A 97 -22.14 47.41 -36.93
CA GLY A 97 -22.21 48.20 -38.15
C GLY A 97 -21.87 49.69 -37.98
N THR A 98 -21.67 50.17 -36.76
CA THR A 98 -21.37 51.59 -36.44
C THR A 98 -19.91 51.85 -36.08
N VAL A 99 -19.07 50.81 -36.15
CA VAL A 99 -17.68 50.83 -35.69
C VAL A 99 -16.78 50.42 -36.85
N SER A 100 -15.79 51.26 -37.18
CA SER A 100 -14.85 51.00 -38.28
C SER A 100 -13.40 50.86 -37.82
N SER A 101 -13.06 51.41 -36.65
CA SER A 101 -11.72 51.36 -36.05
C SER A 101 -11.76 50.81 -34.62
N ASP A 102 -10.67 50.22 -34.13
CA ASP A 102 -10.53 49.76 -32.74
C ASP A 102 -10.69 50.91 -31.74
N ARG A 103 -10.37 52.14 -32.14
CA ARG A 103 -10.65 53.33 -31.32
C ARG A 103 -12.14 53.57 -31.14
N ASP A 104 -12.93 53.39 -32.20
CA ASP A 104 -14.39 53.52 -32.12
C ASP A 104 -14.98 52.43 -31.23
N VAL A 105 -14.41 51.21 -31.24
CA VAL A 105 -14.82 50.12 -30.34
C VAL A 105 -14.61 50.55 -28.89
N ALA A 106 -13.43 51.06 -28.55
CA ALA A 106 -13.11 51.49 -27.19
C ALA A 106 -14.04 52.61 -26.70
N ASP A 107 -14.34 53.59 -27.56
CA ASP A 107 -15.28 54.68 -27.24
C ASP A 107 -16.70 54.15 -27.01
N ARG A 108 -17.16 53.19 -27.83
CA ARG A 108 -18.46 52.54 -27.64
C ARG A 108 -18.51 51.69 -26.37
N VAL A 109 -17.44 50.96 -26.07
CA VAL A 109 -17.30 50.18 -24.82
C VAL A 109 -17.42 51.10 -23.60
N ALA A 110 -16.70 52.23 -23.59
CA ALA A 110 -16.78 53.20 -22.50
C ALA A 110 -18.21 53.77 -22.34
N SER A 111 -18.88 54.05 -23.46
CA SER A 111 -20.28 54.50 -23.44
C SER A 111 -21.24 53.43 -22.91
N LEU A 112 -21.05 52.15 -23.28
CA LEU A 112 -21.88 51.05 -22.81
C LEU A 112 -21.70 50.81 -21.31
N ALA A 113 -20.47 50.88 -20.81
CA ALA A 113 -20.18 50.74 -19.38
C ALA A 113 -20.96 51.76 -18.52
N GLN A 114 -21.21 52.97 -19.04
CA GLN A 114 -22.00 54.00 -18.36
C GLN A 114 -23.51 53.81 -18.51
N ASN A 115 -23.96 53.18 -19.60
CA ASN A 115 -25.39 52.98 -19.93
C ASN A 115 -25.94 51.61 -19.48
N ILE A 116 -25.09 50.73 -18.92
CA ILE A 116 -25.47 49.44 -18.36
C ILE A 116 -25.45 49.56 -16.84
N LYS A 117 -26.60 49.34 -16.20
CA LYS A 117 -26.75 49.31 -14.76
C LYS A 117 -27.17 47.91 -14.32
N ILE A 118 -26.38 47.33 -13.42
CA ILE A 118 -26.62 45.99 -12.86
C ILE A 118 -26.92 46.17 -11.37
N VAL A 119 -28.06 45.65 -10.94
CA VAL A 119 -28.52 45.77 -9.55
C VAL A 119 -28.83 44.37 -9.00
N SER A 120 -28.29 44.05 -7.82
CA SER A 120 -28.70 42.85 -7.10
C SER A 120 -30.13 43.01 -6.58
N GLN A 121 -30.94 41.99 -6.79
CA GLN A 121 -32.16 41.77 -6.01
C GLN A 121 -31.89 40.69 -4.95
N GLN A 122 -32.93 40.29 -4.20
CA GLN A 122 -32.86 39.20 -3.22
C GLN A 122 -32.76 37.84 -3.93
N ASP A 123 -32.24 36.82 -3.24
CA ASP A 123 -32.21 35.42 -3.68
C ASP A 123 -31.46 35.14 -5.00
N ASN A 124 -30.22 35.63 -5.16
CA ASN A 124 -29.39 35.40 -6.37
C ASN A 124 -30.06 35.83 -7.70
N LEU A 125 -30.95 36.83 -7.63
CA LEU A 125 -31.61 37.45 -8.77
C LEU A 125 -30.92 38.77 -9.12
N PHE A 126 -30.62 38.96 -10.40
CA PHE A 126 -29.96 40.17 -10.91
C PHE A 126 -30.86 40.87 -11.92
N GLU A 127 -30.94 42.20 -11.83
CA GLU A 127 -31.60 43.02 -12.82
C GLU A 127 -30.58 43.81 -13.63
N ILE A 128 -30.61 43.61 -14.93
CA ILE A 128 -29.78 44.29 -15.91
C ILE A 128 -30.67 45.31 -16.61
N THR A 129 -30.31 46.59 -16.46
CA THR A 129 -30.95 47.70 -17.18
C THR A 129 -29.97 48.26 -18.18
N THR A 130 -30.37 48.31 -19.45
CA THR A 130 -29.58 48.91 -20.53
C THR A 130 -30.32 50.09 -21.12
N THR A 131 -29.66 51.25 -21.19
CA THR A 131 -30.21 52.47 -21.81
C THR A 131 -29.63 52.69 -23.20
N ALA A 132 -30.46 52.95 -24.21
CA ALA A 132 -30.01 53.27 -25.56
C ALA A 132 -30.91 54.28 -26.28
N SER A 133 -30.47 54.72 -27.46
CA SER A 133 -31.18 55.68 -28.33
C SER A 133 -32.36 55.08 -29.09
N SER A 134 -32.44 53.76 -29.21
CA SER A 134 -33.57 53.06 -29.83
C SER A 134 -33.98 51.82 -29.04
N PRO A 135 -35.27 51.43 -29.06
CA PRO A 135 -35.75 50.26 -28.33
C PRO A 135 -35.17 48.95 -28.86
N GLY A 136 -34.95 48.85 -30.17
CA GLY A 136 -34.33 47.67 -30.80
C GLY A 136 -32.87 47.49 -30.35
N LEU A 137 -32.11 48.59 -30.31
CA LEU A 137 -30.71 48.58 -29.89
C LEU A 137 -30.59 48.25 -28.39
N ALA A 138 -31.43 48.84 -27.54
CA ALA A 138 -31.44 48.52 -26.10
C ALA A 138 -31.67 47.02 -25.87
N ARG A 139 -32.67 46.43 -26.54
CA ARG A 139 -32.95 44.99 -26.48
C ARG A 139 -31.80 44.13 -27.02
N SER A 140 -31.21 44.54 -28.14
CA SER A 140 -30.09 43.84 -28.80
C SER A 140 -28.89 43.74 -27.86
N ILE A 141 -28.47 44.87 -27.25
CA ILE A 141 -27.39 44.89 -26.25
C ILE A 141 -27.72 43.97 -25.07
N THR A 142 -28.90 44.13 -24.45
CA THR A 142 -29.25 43.33 -23.26
C THR A 142 -29.23 41.84 -23.57
N ARG A 143 -29.73 41.43 -24.74
CA ARG A 143 -29.70 40.03 -25.18
C ARG A 143 -28.27 39.53 -25.37
N THR A 144 -27.44 40.24 -26.15
CA THR A 144 -26.04 39.84 -26.39
C THR A 144 -25.25 39.77 -25.09
N LEU A 145 -25.50 40.68 -24.14
CA LEU A 145 -24.87 40.64 -22.82
C LEU A 145 -25.25 39.39 -22.02
N ILE A 146 -26.52 38.98 -22.05
CA ILE A 146 -26.98 37.73 -21.41
C ILE A 146 -26.35 36.52 -22.09
N ASP A 147 -26.32 36.49 -23.43
CA ASP A 147 -25.75 35.37 -24.19
C ASP A 147 -24.24 35.19 -23.87
N ILE A 148 -23.49 36.29 -23.77
CA ILE A 148 -22.08 36.27 -23.37
C ILE A 148 -21.94 35.80 -21.91
N PHE A 149 -22.80 36.27 -21.00
CA PHE A 149 -22.76 35.84 -19.60
C PHE A 149 -22.93 34.32 -19.47
N VAL A 150 -23.93 33.76 -20.17
CA VAL A 150 -24.21 32.32 -20.15
C VAL A 150 -23.04 31.54 -20.76
N ALA A 151 -22.47 32.00 -21.87
CA ALA A 151 -21.33 31.36 -22.50
C ALA A 151 -20.07 31.39 -21.61
N ASP A 152 -19.77 32.53 -21.00
CA ASP A 152 -18.63 32.71 -20.10
C ASP A 152 -18.82 31.88 -18.80
N ASN A 153 -20.03 31.80 -18.23
CA ASN A 153 -20.31 30.96 -17.06
C ASN A 153 -20.08 29.47 -17.38
N LEU A 154 -20.64 28.98 -18.50
CA LEU A 154 -20.49 27.58 -18.92
C LEU A 154 -19.02 27.22 -19.22
N ALA A 155 -18.26 28.16 -19.79
CA ALA A 155 -16.82 27.99 -20.01
C ALA A 155 -16.03 28.01 -18.68
N GLY A 156 -16.40 28.89 -17.75
CA GLY A 156 -15.83 29.00 -16.41
C GLY A 156 -16.00 27.70 -15.63
N ASP A 157 -17.21 27.15 -15.57
CA ASP A 157 -17.53 25.89 -14.89
C ASP A 157 -16.69 24.72 -15.44
N ARG A 158 -16.52 24.65 -16.77
CA ARG A 158 -15.69 23.61 -17.41
C ARG A 158 -14.21 23.76 -17.05
N SER A 159 -13.69 24.98 -17.08
CA SER A 159 -12.31 25.28 -16.69
C SER A 159 -12.06 24.94 -15.21
N GLN A 160 -12.96 25.36 -14.33
CA GLN A 160 -12.90 25.07 -12.90
C GLN A 160 -12.95 23.56 -12.64
N THR A 161 -13.86 22.84 -13.29
CA THR A 161 -13.92 21.37 -13.22
C THR A 161 -12.61 20.73 -13.65
N SER A 162 -12.05 21.15 -14.80
CA SER A 162 -10.78 20.61 -15.29
C SER A 162 -9.62 20.90 -14.34
N SER A 163 -9.61 22.08 -13.70
CA SER A 163 -8.58 22.46 -12.72
C SER A 163 -8.71 21.64 -11.43
N SER A 164 -9.94 21.46 -10.93
CA SER A 164 -10.24 20.60 -9.77
C SER A 164 -9.85 19.14 -10.03
N LEU A 165 -10.15 18.59 -11.21
CA LEU A 165 -9.70 17.26 -11.61
C LEU A 165 -8.17 17.17 -11.63
N GLY A 166 -7.49 18.14 -12.25
CA GLY A 166 -6.02 18.19 -12.25
C GLY A 166 -5.41 18.35 -10.86
N PHE A 167 -6.09 18.99 -9.91
CA PHE A 167 -5.69 19.01 -8.51
C PHE A 167 -5.84 17.63 -7.85
N LEU A 168 -6.97 16.95 -8.06
CA LEU A 168 -7.20 15.60 -7.54
C LEU A 168 -6.20 14.59 -8.11
N ASP A 169 -5.88 14.67 -9.40
CA ASP A 169 -4.85 13.83 -10.03
C ASP A 169 -3.48 14.05 -9.38
N LYS A 170 -3.09 15.31 -9.12
CA LYS A 170 -1.85 15.61 -8.39
C LYS A 170 -1.85 15.07 -6.96
N GLN A 171 -2.99 15.11 -6.26
CA GLN A 171 -3.12 14.52 -4.93
C GLN A 171 -3.00 12.98 -5.00
N LEU A 172 -3.61 12.36 -6.01
CA LEU A 172 -3.54 10.93 -6.25
C LEU A 172 -2.09 10.48 -6.53
N ASP A 173 -1.38 11.18 -7.41
CA ASP A 173 0.03 10.94 -7.71
C ASP A 173 0.91 11.09 -6.45
N GLY A 174 0.63 12.10 -5.62
CA GLY A 174 1.31 12.32 -4.36
C GLY A 174 1.08 11.17 -3.37
N LEU A 175 -0.16 10.74 -3.21
CA LEU A 175 -0.55 9.61 -2.36
C LEU A 175 0.04 8.30 -2.88
N GLN A 176 0.06 8.08 -4.18
CA GLN A 176 0.66 6.89 -4.80
C GLN A 176 2.16 6.81 -4.49
N LYS A 177 2.90 7.92 -4.59
CA LYS A 177 4.32 7.98 -4.21
C LYS A 177 4.52 7.70 -2.72
N GLN A 178 3.70 8.30 -1.86
CA GLN A 178 3.78 8.05 -0.41
C GLN A 178 3.50 6.58 -0.06
N LEU A 179 2.54 5.96 -0.75
CA LEU A 179 2.23 4.55 -0.59
C LEU A 179 3.38 3.66 -1.07
N GLN A 180 3.96 3.95 -2.24
CA GLN A 180 5.12 3.24 -2.76
C GLN A 180 6.34 3.36 -1.83
N ASP A 181 6.59 4.55 -1.27
CA ASP A 181 7.64 4.76 -0.27
C ASP A 181 7.39 3.95 1.01
N ALA A 182 6.14 3.89 1.47
CA ALA A 182 5.77 3.10 2.64
C ALA A 182 5.91 1.59 2.39
N GLU A 183 5.51 1.10 1.22
CA GLU A 183 5.70 -0.29 0.81
C GLU A 183 7.18 -0.65 0.69
N THR A 184 8.00 0.24 0.11
CA THR A 184 9.45 0.06 0.02
C THR A 184 10.09 0.00 1.40
N LYS A 185 9.73 0.93 2.31
CA LYS A 185 10.19 0.90 3.71
C LYS A 185 9.79 -0.38 4.42
N ARG A 186 8.58 -0.88 4.18
CA ARG A 186 8.10 -2.15 4.74
C ARG A 186 8.90 -3.33 4.20
N ALA A 187 9.14 -3.39 2.89
CA ALA A 187 9.96 -4.44 2.27
C ALA A 187 11.40 -4.40 2.79
N ASP A 188 12.00 -3.21 2.91
CA ASP A 188 13.34 -3.01 3.47
C ASP A 188 13.41 -3.42 4.95
N PHE A 189 12.38 -3.10 5.73
CA PHE A 189 12.26 -3.53 7.12
C PHE A 189 12.18 -5.06 7.19
N GLN A 190 11.30 -5.68 6.40
CA GLN A 190 11.20 -7.13 6.34
C GLN A 190 12.56 -7.74 5.98
N ASN A 191 13.22 -7.27 4.92
CA ASN A 191 14.53 -7.76 4.49
C ASN A 191 15.63 -7.57 5.56
N ARG A 192 15.69 -6.41 6.23
CA ARG A 192 16.71 -6.10 7.25
C ARG A 192 16.52 -6.90 8.54
N TYR A 193 15.28 -7.15 8.95
CA TYR A 193 14.96 -7.81 10.22
C TYR A 193 14.58 -9.29 10.08
N LEU A 194 14.44 -9.82 8.86
CA LEU A 194 14.26 -11.25 8.57
C LEU A 194 15.39 -12.11 9.15
N GLY A 195 16.60 -11.55 9.29
CA GLY A 195 17.79 -12.23 9.84
C GLY A 195 18.11 -11.93 11.32
N SER A 196 17.48 -10.93 11.95
CA SER A 196 17.68 -10.61 13.37
C SER A 196 16.76 -11.42 14.30
N LEU A 197 15.84 -12.21 13.74
CA LEU A 197 15.19 -13.32 14.45
C LEU A 197 16.13 -14.54 14.35
N PRO A 198 16.60 -15.14 15.46
CA PRO A 198 17.73 -16.07 15.47
C PRO A 198 17.55 -17.26 14.51
N GLY A 199 18.29 -17.25 13.38
CA GLY A 199 18.47 -18.32 12.37
C GLY A 199 18.40 -17.82 10.89
N THR A 200 19.14 -18.43 9.96
CA THR A 200 19.20 -18.01 8.54
C THR A 200 17.94 -18.40 7.75
N GLY A 201 17.37 -17.44 7.01
CA GLY A 201 16.11 -17.61 6.28
C GLY A 201 14.89 -17.27 7.11
N SER A 202 13.73 -17.20 6.46
CA SER A 202 12.46 -17.15 7.19
C SER A 202 12.38 -18.37 8.12
N VAL A 203 11.59 -18.28 9.18
CA VAL A 203 11.34 -19.43 10.06
C VAL A 203 10.89 -20.66 9.23
N SER A 204 10.16 -20.43 8.13
CA SER A 204 9.72 -21.44 7.19
C SER A 204 10.87 -22.16 6.47
N ASP A 205 11.90 -21.43 6.04
CA ASP A 205 13.05 -22.01 5.36
C ASP A 205 13.85 -22.89 6.32
N ARG A 206 13.95 -22.48 7.59
CA ARG A 206 14.62 -23.25 8.64
C ARG A 206 13.88 -24.53 8.98
N ILE A 207 12.55 -24.46 9.05
CA ILE A 207 11.70 -25.64 9.26
C ILE A 207 11.80 -26.58 8.05
N GLY A 208 11.83 -26.03 6.82
CA GLY A 208 12.04 -26.80 5.60
C GLY A 208 13.37 -27.54 5.61
N ALA A 209 14.46 -26.85 5.94
CA ALA A 209 15.79 -27.42 6.06
C ALA A 209 15.86 -28.50 7.16
N ALA A 210 15.29 -28.23 8.34
CA ALA A 210 15.25 -29.18 9.45
C ALA A 210 14.44 -30.44 9.09
N ARG A 211 13.32 -30.30 8.38
CA ARG A 211 12.52 -31.45 7.90
C ARG A 211 13.26 -32.28 6.88
N ASN A 212 13.96 -31.64 5.95
CA ASN A 212 14.78 -32.36 4.97
C ASN A 212 15.93 -33.12 5.65
N GLN A 213 16.58 -32.50 6.63
CA GLN A 213 17.60 -33.16 7.44
C GLN A 213 17.03 -34.33 8.24
N LEU A 214 15.87 -34.17 8.86
CA LEU A 214 15.20 -35.24 9.59
C LEU A 214 14.84 -36.41 8.66
N ALA A 215 14.24 -36.12 7.50
CA ALA A 215 13.88 -37.13 6.51
C ALA A 215 15.12 -37.90 6.01
N GLN A 216 16.23 -37.21 5.81
CA GLN A 216 17.50 -37.85 5.45
C GLN A 216 18.02 -38.76 6.56
N VAL A 217 18.04 -38.29 7.81
CA VAL A 217 18.49 -39.08 8.96
C VAL A 217 17.58 -40.29 9.19
N GLU A 218 16.27 -40.16 8.98
CA GLU A 218 15.32 -41.28 9.07
C GLU A 218 15.53 -42.30 7.96
N GLY A 219 15.80 -41.85 6.72
CA GLY A 219 16.19 -42.72 5.61
C GLY A 219 17.48 -43.50 5.90
N ASP A 220 18.52 -42.80 6.38
CA ASP A 220 19.80 -43.41 6.76
C ASP A 220 19.61 -44.41 7.90
N LEU A 221 18.78 -44.08 8.89
CA LEU A 221 18.47 -44.95 10.03
C LEU A 221 17.72 -46.21 9.59
N ALA A 222 16.75 -46.09 8.69
CA ALA A 222 16.03 -47.24 8.14
C ALA A 222 16.96 -48.17 7.34
N ALA A 223 17.84 -47.59 6.50
CA ALA A 223 18.84 -48.35 5.76
C ALA A 223 19.83 -49.06 6.70
N ALA A 224 20.31 -48.37 7.74
CA ALA A 224 21.21 -48.94 8.74
C ALA A 224 20.55 -50.07 9.53
N GLN A 225 19.29 -49.92 9.94
CA GLN A 225 18.52 -50.96 10.62
C GLN A 225 18.28 -52.18 9.74
N SER A 226 17.94 -51.99 8.46
CA SER A 226 17.81 -53.09 7.51
C SER A 226 19.14 -53.83 7.34
N SER A 227 20.26 -53.11 7.24
CA SER A 227 21.58 -53.74 7.12
C SER A 227 21.96 -54.54 8.38
N LEU A 228 21.60 -54.04 9.56
CA LEU A 228 21.80 -54.74 10.82
C LEU A 228 20.97 -56.03 10.88
N ALA A 229 19.70 -55.97 10.48
CA ALA A 229 18.81 -57.12 10.45
C ALA A 229 19.31 -58.22 9.51
N VAL A 230 19.88 -57.84 8.36
CA VAL A 230 20.50 -58.80 7.42
C VAL A 230 21.71 -59.50 8.06
N VAL A 231 22.62 -58.75 8.69
CA VAL A 231 23.79 -59.32 9.38
C VAL A 231 23.36 -60.23 10.54
N GLN A 232 22.34 -59.82 11.30
CA GLN A 232 21.77 -60.65 12.38
C GLN A 232 21.10 -61.93 11.86
N GLY A 233 20.37 -61.85 10.73
CA GLY A 233 19.81 -63.02 10.07
C GLY A 233 20.87 -64.00 9.58
N GLN A 234 21.96 -63.48 8.99
CA GLN A 234 23.11 -64.29 8.58
C GLN A 234 23.82 -64.92 9.78
N MET A 235 23.98 -64.21 10.90
CA MET A 235 24.49 -64.78 12.16
C MET A 235 23.58 -65.89 12.70
N GLY A 236 22.26 -65.69 12.68
CA GLY A 236 21.29 -66.69 13.15
C GLY A 236 21.29 -67.97 12.30
N GLY A 237 21.58 -67.85 11.00
CA GLY A 237 21.76 -68.98 10.09
C GLY A 237 23.15 -69.62 10.12
N THR A 238 24.14 -68.96 10.72
CA THR A 238 25.52 -69.47 10.82
C THR A 238 25.72 -70.14 12.16
N PRO A 239 25.94 -71.46 12.24
CA PRO A 239 26.13 -72.13 13.51
C PRO A 239 27.38 -71.60 14.22
N GLN A 240 27.23 -71.28 15.51
CA GLN A 240 28.28 -70.75 16.39
C GLN A 240 29.49 -71.68 16.48
N SER A 241 29.26 -72.98 16.29
CA SER A 241 30.29 -74.01 16.23
C SER A 241 30.04 -74.96 15.07
N ILE A 242 31.11 -75.43 14.44
CA ILE A 242 31.03 -76.41 13.35
C ILE A 242 30.99 -77.82 13.96
N PRO A 243 29.91 -78.60 13.78
CA PRO A 243 29.89 -80.00 14.23
C PRO A 243 30.82 -80.82 13.33
N GLY A 244 31.83 -81.47 13.91
CA GLY A 244 32.70 -82.40 13.17
C GLY A 244 34.21 -82.21 13.34
N ALA A 245 34.68 -81.11 13.93
CA ALA A 245 36.06 -81.03 14.45
C ALA A 245 36.11 -81.59 15.89
N GLY A 246 35.60 -82.81 16.05
CA GLY A 246 35.61 -83.52 17.33
C GLY A 246 36.92 -84.28 17.50
N VAL A 247 37.83 -83.73 18.30
CA VAL A 247 38.83 -84.54 18.99
C VAL A 247 38.58 -84.41 20.50
N GLY A 248 37.92 -85.42 21.05
CA GLY A 248 38.04 -85.87 22.45
C GLY A 248 37.62 -84.92 23.57
N GLY A 249 36.50 -85.25 24.23
CA GLY A 249 36.29 -85.05 25.68
C GLY A 249 36.87 -83.77 26.29
N GLY A 250 36.35 -82.61 25.90
CA GLY A 250 36.70 -81.32 26.49
C GLY A 250 36.09 -81.19 27.88
N ALA A 251 36.88 -81.50 28.90
CA ALA A 251 36.60 -81.15 30.27
C ALA A 251 36.35 -79.62 30.40
N GLY A 252 35.55 -79.21 31.39
CA GLY A 252 35.20 -77.80 31.62
C GLY A 252 36.39 -76.82 31.58
N PRO A 253 36.14 -75.51 31.41
CA PRO A 253 37.20 -74.52 31.19
C PRO A 253 38.32 -74.55 32.24
N ALA A 254 38.04 -74.97 33.48
CA ALA A 254 39.07 -75.15 34.50
C ALA A 254 39.95 -76.39 34.27
N ARG A 255 39.38 -77.51 33.81
CA ARG A 255 40.13 -78.73 33.44
C ARG A 255 40.87 -78.60 32.11
N ALA A 256 40.36 -77.82 31.15
CA ALA A 256 41.10 -77.47 29.94
C ALA A 256 42.36 -76.65 30.25
N ARG A 257 42.26 -75.66 31.16
CA ARG A 257 43.44 -74.94 31.68
C ARG A 257 44.41 -75.85 32.42
N LEU A 258 43.90 -76.78 33.23
CA LEU A 258 44.72 -77.77 33.93
C LEU A 258 45.54 -78.63 32.96
N ASN A 259 44.92 -79.16 31.90
CA ASN A 259 45.60 -79.95 30.88
C ASN A 259 46.64 -79.12 30.11
N ALA A 260 46.34 -77.85 29.81
CA ALA A 260 47.30 -76.95 29.16
C ALA A 260 48.53 -76.68 30.04
N ILE A 261 48.34 -76.43 31.33
CA ILE A 261 49.44 -76.22 32.30
C ILE A 261 50.25 -77.51 32.50
N GLN A 262 49.59 -78.67 32.54
CA GLN A 262 50.28 -79.98 32.56
C GLN A 262 51.12 -80.20 31.30
N GLY A 263 50.62 -79.84 30.13
CA GLY A 263 51.37 -79.92 28.86
C GLY A 263 52.60 -79.00 28.86
N GLN A 264 52.46 -77.76 29.33
CA GLN A 264 53.57 -76.82 29.47
C GLN A 264 54.63 -77.33 30.46
N LEU A 265 54.21 -77.97 31.54
CA LEU A 265 55.13 -78.58 32.52
C LEU A 265 55.83 -79.82 31.97
N ALA A 266 55.16 -80.62 31.13
CA ALA A 266 55.77 -81.74 30.42
C ALA A 266 56.80 -81.26 29.38
N ASP A 267 56.51 -80.19 28.64
CA ASP A 267 57.43 -79.58 27.68
C ASP A 267 58.64 -78.94 28.37
N ALA A 268 58.42 -78.22 29.48
CA ALA A 268 59.50 -77.69 30.31
C ALA A 268 60.45 -78.80 30.81
N ARG A 269 59.90 -79.95 31.22
CA ARG A 269 60.68 -81.14 31.60
C ARG A 269 61.39 -81.80 30.41
N ALA A 270 60.74 -81.88 29.26
CA ALA A 270 61.33 -82.44 28.04
C ALA A 270 62.51 -81.59 27.52
N ARG A 271 62.49 -80.28 27.73
CA ARG A 271 63.59 -79.35 27.43
C ARG A 271 64.76 -79.45 28.42
N GLY A 272 64.67 -80.32 29.43
CA GLY A 272 65.75 -80.58 30.39
C GLY A 272 65.80 -79.59 31.56
N TYR A 273 64.75 -78.79 31.79
CA TYR A 273 64.70 -77.94 32.98
C TYR A 273 64.58 -78.78 34.25
N THR A 274 65.48 -78.55 35.18
CA THR A 274 65.52 -79.26 36.45
C THR A 274 64.44 -78.72 37.39
N GLU A 275 64.10 -79.50 38.42
CA GLU A 275 63.01 -79.19 39.36
C GLU A 275 63.23 -77.89 40.16
N ASN A 276 64.42 -77.29 40.10
CA ASN A 276 64.79 -76.02 40.74
C ASN A 276 64.72 -74.79 39.81
N HIS A 277 64.31 -74.95 38.55
CA HIS A 277 64.23 -73.82 37.61
C HIS A 277 63.03 -72.91 37.95
N PRO A 278 63.18 -71.56 37.94
CA PRO A 278 62.13 -70.62 38.36
C PRO A 278 60.81 -70.81 37.57
N ASP A 279 60.91 -71.09 36.28
CA ASP A 279 59.73 -71.33 35.43
C ASP A 279 58.98 -72.63 35.79
N VAL A 280 59.71 -73.69 36.20
CA VAL A 280 59.09 -74.95 36.64
C VAL A 280 58.39 -74.76 38.00
N ILE A 281 58.98 -73.95 38.88
CA ILE A 281 58.38 -73.58 40.17
C ILE A 281 57.09 -72.76 39.95
N ALA A 282 57.11 -71.79 39.02
CA ALA A 282 55.93 -71.02 38.65
C ALA A 282 54.83 -71.88 38.01
N LEU A 283 55.20 -72.81 37.12
CA LEU A 283 54.24 -73.73 36.50
C LEU A 283 53.65 -74.70 37.53
N LYS A 284 54.42 -75.16 38.52
CA LYS A 284 53.91 -75.99 39.62
C LYS A 284 52.93 -75.25 40.51
N SER A 285 53.18 -73.98 40.84
CA SER A 285 52.26 -73.18 41.66
C SER A 285 50.96 -72.90 40.90
N GLN A 286 51.04 -72.62 39.60
CA GLN A 286 49.89 -72.49 38.71
C GLN A 286 49.12 -73.81 38.57
N LEU A 287 49.82 -74.94 38.49
CA LEU A 287 49.19 -76.27 38.45
C LEU A 287 48.43 -76.56 39.74
N ALA A 288 49.00 -76.24 40.90
CA ALA A 288 48.32 -76.41 42.19
C ALA A 288 47.05 -75.54 42.29
N ALA A 289 47.12 -74.28 41.85
CA ALA A 289 45.95 -73.39 41.80
C ALA A 289 44.88 -73.89 40.82
N ALA A 290 45.29 -74.33 39.62
CA ALA A 290 44.38 -74.89 38.61
C ALA A 290 43.74 -76.21 39.09
N GLN A 291 44.49 -77.03 39.83
CA GLN A 291 43.98 -78.28 40.41
C GLN A 291 42.99 -78.03 41.54
N ALA A 292 43.19 -76.99 42.36
CA ALA A 292 42.20 -76.54 43.33
C ALA A 292 40.91 -76.05 42.64
N ALA A 293 41.04 -75.23 41.59
CA ALA A 293 39.91 -74.73 40.81
C ALA A 293 39.12 -75.85 40.10
N ALA A 294 39.82 -76.86 39.58
CA ALA A 294 39.20 -78.03 38.93
C ALA A 294 38.49 -78.98 39.90
N ARG A 295 38.87 -78.98 41.20
CA ARG A 295 38.15 -79.72 42.25
C ARG A 295 36.89 -79.01 42.71
N SER A 296 36.89 -77.67 42.72
CA SER A 296 35.71 -76.86 43.06
C SER A 296 34.69 -76.75 41.91
N GLU A 297 35.02 -77.23 40.71
CA GLU A 297 34.10 -77.24 39.57
C GLU A 297 33.15 -78.45 39.69
N PRO A 298 31.84 -78.25 39.93
CA PRO A 298 30.87 -79.33 39.95
C PRO A 298 30.90 -80.04 38.59
N LEU A 299 30.92 -81.37 38.58
CA LEU A 299 30.73 -82.16 37.36
C LEU A 299 29.31 -81.92 36.82
N VAL A 300 29.14 -80.87 36.04
CA VAL A 300 27.98 -80.70 35.17
C VAL A 300 28.25 -81.54 33.92
N GLY A 301 27.43 -82.56 33.75
CA GLY A 301 27.51 -83.48 32.62
C GLY A 301 27.35 -82.78 31.27
N GLY A 302 28.15 -83.26 30.32
CA GLY A 302 28.03 -83.15 28.86
C GLY A 302 27.02 -82.17 28.28
N GLY A 303 27.53 -81.07 27.75
CA GLY A 303 26.93 -80.31 26.66
C GLY A 303 28.03 -80.00 25.65
N GLY A 304 27.99 -80.63 24.47
CA GLY A 304 29.04 -80.54 23.47
C GLY A 304 29.28 -79.11 22.99
N GLY A 305 30.52 -78.62 23.13
CA GLY A 305 30.96 -77.35 22.55
C GLY A 305 31.90 -77.62 21.38
N GLY A 306 31.44 -77.39 20.16
CA GLY A 306 32.29 -77.43 18.97
C GLY A 306 33.22 -76.21 18.89
N SER A 307 34.24 -76.27 18.03
CA SER A 307 35.14 -75.15 17.75
C SER A 307 34.37 -73.96 17.14
N VAL A 308 34.66 -72.75 17.60
CA VAL A 308 33.99 -71.51 17.15
C VAL A 308 34.19 -71.30 15.65
N ASN A 309 33.11 -71.02 14.93
CA ASN A 309 33.14 -70.78 13.49
C ASN A 309 33.77 -69.39 13.18
N PRO A 310 34.86 -69.31 12.38
CA PRO A 310 35.50 -68.02 12.07
C PRO A 310 34.59 -67.06 11.29
N LEU A 311 33.66 -67.56 10.47
CA LEU A 311 32.67 -66.73 9.79
C LEU A 311 31.70 -66.08 10.79
N TYR A 312 31.36 -66.78 11.86
CA TYR A 312 30.52 -66.24 12.93
C TYR A 312 31.22 -65.08 13.66
N LEU A 313 32.53 -65.16 13.91
CA LEU A 313 33.31 -64.06 14.50
C LEU A 313 33.36 -62.83 13.59
N SER A 314 33.51 -63.01 12.27
CA SER A 314 33.46 -61.88 11.31
C SER A 314 32.08 -61.24 11.20
N LEU A 315 31.00 -62.03 11.29
CA LEU A 315 29.64 -61.50 11.29
C LEU A 315 29.33 -60.79 12.62
N GLN A 316 29.88 -61.27 13.74
CA GLN A 316 29.76 -60.64 15.04
C GLN A 316 30.43 -59.26 15.07
N SER A 317 31.65 -59.11 14.53
CA SER A 317 32.30 -57.80 14.43
C SER A 317 31.50 -56.84 13.53
N MET A 318 31.03 -57.33 12.37
CA MET A 318 30.19 -56.56 11.45
C MET A 318 28.87 -56.14 12.10
N SER A 319 28.26 -56.99 12.94
CA SER A 319 27.04 -56.66 13.66
C SER A 319 27.26 -55.53 14.68
N ALA A 320 28.38 -55.54 15.40
CA ALA A 320 28.72 -54.50 16.36
C ALA A 320 28.95 -53.15 15.66
N GLU A 321 29.60 -53.16 14.48
CA GLU A 321 29.76 -51.96 13.64
C GLU A 321 28.41 -51.43 13.13
N LYS A 322 27.49 -52.30 12.69
CA LYS A 322 26.15 -51.86 12.26
C LYS A 322 25.31 -51.35 13.44
N GLN A 323 25.45 -51.94 14.62
CA GLN A 323 24.77 -51.47 15.84
C GLN A 323 25.26 -50.08 16.26
N SER A 324 26.57 -49.82 16.20
CA SER A 324 27.12 -48.50 16.52
C SER A 324 26.66 -47.44 15.51
N ALA A 325 26.57 -47.78 14.21
CA ALA A 325 26.03 -46.90 13.19
C ALA A 325 24.54 -46.56 13.44
N VAL A 326 23.72 -47.54 13.81
CA VAL A 326 22.31 -47.30 14.18
C VAL A 326 22.21 -46.43 15.43
N ALA A 327 23.03 -46.66 16.45
CA ALA A 327 23.06 -45.85 17.67
C ALA A 327 23.46 -44.39 17.37
N ALA A 328 24.47 -44.18 16.52
CA ALA A 328 24.90 -42.85 16.10
C ALA A 328 23.78 -42.10 15.35
N LEU A 329 23.09 -42.75 14.42
CA LEU A 329 21.96 -42.15 13.69
C LEU A 329 20.75 -41.89 14.59
N ARG A 330 20.51 -42.74 15.59
CA ARG A 330 19.48 -42.48 16.62
C ARG A 330 19.81 -41.26 17.47
N MET A 331 21.07 -41.06 17.85
CA MET A 331 21.50 -39.86 18.57
C MET A 331 21.41 -38.61 17.69
N ARG A 332 21.65 -38.72 16.39
CA ARG A 332 21.52 -37.59 15.45
C ARG A 332 20.07 -37.18 15.17
N ARG A 333 19.12 -38.10 15.39
CA ARG A 333 17.67 -37.84 15.27
C ARG A 333 17.09 -37.17 16.52
N ALA A 334 17.70 -37.40 17.70
CA ALA A 334 17.24 -36.91 19.00
C ALA A 334 17.63 -35.44 19.21
#